data_AF-A0A970GTK8-F1
#
_entry.id   AF-A0A970GTK8-F1
#
_cell.length_a   1.000
_cell.length_b   1.000
_cell.length_c   1.000
_cell.angle_alpha   90.00
_cell.angle_beta   90.00
_cell.angle_gamma   90.00
#
_symmetry.space_group_name_H-M   'P 1'
#
loop_
_entity.id
_entity.type
_entity.pdbx_description
1 polymer ?
#
loop_
_entity_poly.entity_id
_entity_poly.type
_entity_poly.pdbx_seq_one_letter_code
_entity_poly.pdbx_strand_id
1 'polypeptide(L)'
;MKHGQDARAATAGKGSCKNLVRHLRRIVAVAGFLLVVLHIRADSAVLARALEQEGQHSLAALEYRRAALAATNAADAARWHWLAAHAYAAGHEWKLAGHMLDLVEETGLSGLDVPLVWLRAEQTLAERDWPAADFYFDSLVRRAEGAEWQAYAQRGRSIARLRRGDVAGARGGLEGAPLEAAERYAAGRDRRPWVGGLLGLVPGLGYFYSGEIGNGVRSLLLNSLFIWGLVETAQDDQWAVFSVLAFAEFTWYSGSIYGGIDAAHRYNRRRLDAAVDALRDVERPRAVYDTLPVLTLRFEF
;
A
#
# COMPACT_ATOMS: atom_id res chain seq x y z
N MET A 1 -67.40 46.31 59.00
CA MET A 1 -65.94 46.04 59.12
C MET A 1 -65.72 44.53 59.26
N LYS A 2 -65.27 43.86 58.19
CA LYS A 2 -64.44 42.63 58.19
C LYS A 2 -64.34 42.09 56.74
N HIS A 3 -63.82 42.91 55.83
CA HIS A 3 -63.22 42.43 54.57
C HIS A 3 -61.73 42.23 54.86
N GLY A 4 -61.27 40.99 54.98
CA GLY A 4 -59.85 40.77 55.28
C GLY A 4 -59.38 39.34 55.52
N GLN A 5 -60.07 38.29 55.06
CA GLN A 5 -59.57 36.91 55.20
C GLN A 5 -59.60 36.02 53.95
N ASP A 6 -60.30 36.39 52.88
CA ASP A 6 -60.41 35.51 51.70
C ASP A 6 -59.24 35.59 50.71
N ALA A 7 -58.27 36.48 50.93
CA ALA A 7 -57.15 36.69 50.00
C ALA A 7 -55.94 35.76 50.21
N ARG A 8 -55.87 34.99 51.31
CA ARG A 8 -54.66 34.20 51.65
C ARG A 8 -54.70 32.71 51.31
N ALA A 9 -55.86 32.13 50.98
CA ALA A 9 -55.94 30.70 50.61
C ALA A 9 -55.74 30.42 49.11
N ALA A 10 -56.02 31.39 48.24
CA ALA A 10 -55.93 31.19 46.77
C ALA A 10 -54.51 31.34 46.19
N THR A 11 -53.54 31.81 46.97
CA THR A 11 -52.16 32.04 46.53
C THR A 11 -51.21 30.86 46.81
N ALA A 12 -51.55 29.96 47.74
CA ALA A 12 -50.73 28.79 48.07
C ALA A 12 -50.81 27.67 47.01
N GLY A 13 -51.99 27.40 46.43
CA GLY A 13 -52.18 26.35 45.42
C GLY A 13 -51.60 26.67 44.04
N LYS A 14 -51.55 27.96 43.66
CA LYS A 14 -50.98 28.41 42.37
C LYS A 14 -49.44 28.36 42.36
N GLY A 15 -48.78 28.47 43.51
CA GLY A 15 -47.32 28.36 43.63
C GLY A 15 -46.81 26.94 43.44
N SER A 16 -47.50 25.95 44.04
CA SER A 16 -47.11 24.54 43.98
C SER A 16 -47.24 23.95 42.57
N CYS A 17 -48.34 24.23 41.86
CA CYS A 17 -48.53 23.76 40.49
C CYS A 17 -47.55 24.42 39.49
N LYS A 18 -47.23 25.70 39.66
CA LYS A 18 -46.21 26.39 38.85
C LYS A 18 -44.80 25.83 39.07
N ASN A 19 -44.46 25.45 40.30
CA ASN A 19 -43.17 24.83 40.61
C ASN A 19 -43.08 23.40 40.06
N LEU A 20 -44.17 22.62 40.11
CA LEU A 20 -44.22 21.27 39.54
C LEU A 20 -44.03 21.30 38.01
N VAL A 21 -44.72 22.19 37.30
CA VAL A 21 -44.57 22.34 35.83
C VAL A 21 -43.17 22.84 35.46
N ARG A 22 -42.54 23.68 36.29
CA ARG A 22 -41.16 24.15 36.09
C ARG A 22 -40.14 23.03 36.30
N HIS A 23 -40.36 22.14 37.28
CA HIS A 23 -39.52 20.97 37.48
C HIS A 23 -39.69 19.93 36.37
N LEU A 24 -40.93 19.68 35.92
CA LEU A 24 -41.19 18.76 34.80
C LEU A 24 -40.54 19.25 33.50
N ARG A 25 -40.64 20.54 33.20
CA ARG A 25 -39.96 21.15 32.03
C ARG A 25 -38.44 21.06 32.12
N ARG A 26 -37.86 21.22 33.31
CA ARG A 26 -36.41 21.05 33.52
C ARG A 26 -35.98 19.59 33.34
N ILE A 27 -36.75 18.64 33.83
CA ILE A 27 -36.47 17.20 33.64
C ILE A 27 -36.57 16.83 32.16
N VAL A 28 -37.61 17.28 31.46
CA VAL A 28 -37.76 17.05 30.00
C VAL A 28 -36.64 17.73 29.21
N ALA A 29 -36.22 18.94 29.59
CA ALA A 29 -35.11 19.63 28.93
C ALA A 29 -33.76 18.95 29.21
N VAL A 30 -33.52 18.47 30.43
CA VAL A 30 -32.30 17.72 30.78
C VAL A 30 -32.30 16.35 30.11
N ALA A 31 -33.43 15.63 30.11
CA ALA A 31 -33.56 14.36 29.41
C ALA A 31 -33.43 14.51 27.90
N GLY A 32 -34.01 15.57 27.32
CA GLY A 32 -33.85 15.94 25.91
C GLY A 32 -32.41 16.33 25.58
N PHE A 33 -31.72 17.09 26.44
CA PHE A 33 -30.31 17.42 26.27
C PHE A 33 -29.42 16.18 26.44
N LEU A 34 -29.73 15.27 27.37
CA LEU A 34 -29.02 14.00 27.53
C LEU A 34 -29.22 13.11 26.31
N LEU A 35 -30.44 13.07 25.74
CA LEU A 35 -30.75 12.37 24.49
C LEU A 35 -30.02 12.97 23.29
N VAL A 36 -29.90 14.30 23.21
CA VAL A 36 -29.14 15.01 22.18
C VAL A 36 -27.63 14.80 22.34
N VAL A 37 -27.09 14.81 23.56
CA VAL A 37 -25.68 14.50 23.83
C VAL A 37 -25.38 13.02 23.56
N LEU A 38 -26.33 12.12 23.80
CA LEU A 38 -26.24 10.71 23.43
C LEU A 38 -26.35 10.50 21.90
N HIS A 39 -27.11 11.33 21.18
CA HIS A 39 -27.20 11.32 19.71
C HIS A 39 -26.03 12.00 18.99
N ILE A 40 -25.29 12.92 19.65
CA ILE A 40 -24.12 13.62 19.09
C ILE A 40 -22.81 12.81 19.28
N ARG A 41 -22.88 11.59 19.83
CA ARG A 41 -21.85 10.59 19.47
C ARG A 41 -22.14 10.15 18.04
N ALA A 42 -21.71 10.95 17.07
CA ALA A 42 -21.51 10.47 15.71
C ALA A 42 -20.68 9.19 15.85
N ASP A 43 -21.30 8.06 15.50
CA ASP A 43 -20.69 6.75 15.63
C ASP A 43 -19.36 6.79 14.88
N SER A 44 -18.23 6.63 15.60
CA SER A 44 -16.89 6.80 15.03
C SER A 44 -16.68 5.91 13.79
N ALA A 45 -17.41 4.79 13.77
CA ALA A 45 -17.70 3.92 12.63
C ALA A 45 -18.15 4.63 11.34
N VAL A 46 -19.14 5.52 11.44
CA VAL A 46 -19.82 6.13 10.30
C VAL A 46 -18.94 7.21 9.68
N LEU A 47 -18.32 8.04 10.53
CA LEU A 47 -17.38 9.06 10.06
C LEU A 47 -16.15 8.43 9.40
N ALA A 48 -15.56 7.42 10.04
CA ALA A 48 -14.38 6.74 9.48
C ALA A 48 -14.67 6.12 8.11
N ARG A 49 -15.82 5.46 7.94
CA ARG A 49 -16.23 4.90 6.63
C ARG A 49 -16.49 5.97 5.57
N ALA A 50 -17.12 7.09 5.95
CA ALA A 50 -17.32 8.21 5.02
C ALA A 50 -15.97 8.75 4.53
N LEU A 51 -15.01 8.92 5.44
CA LEU A 51 -13.65 9.33 5.09
C LEU A 51 -12.93 8.32 4.18
N GLU A 52 -13.10 7.01 4.39
CA GLU A 52 -12.56 5.99 3.46
C GLU A 52 -13.17 6.10 2.06
N GLN A 53 -14.49 6.32 1.97
CA GLN A 53 -15.19 6.49 0.68
C GLN A 53 -14.75 7.77 -0.06
N GLU A 54 -14.39 8.81 0.69
CA GLU A 54 -13.82 10.05 0.15
C GLU A 54 -12.32 9.93 -0.20
N GLY A 55 -11.70 8.78 0.05
CA GLY A 55 -10.25 8.56 -0.15
C GLY A 55 -9.36 9.20 0.92
N GLN A 56 -9.94 9.71 2.01
CA GLN A 56 -9.24 10.32 3.13
C GLN A 56 -8.74 9.25 4.12
N HIS A 57 -7.92 8.33 3.63
CA HIS A 57 -7.49 7.12 4.33
C HIS A 57 -6.79 7.37 5.68
N SER A 58 -5.92 8.38 5.75
CA SER A 58 -5.19 8.71 6.97
C SER A 58 -6.10 9.25 8.08
N LEU A 59 -7.13 10.02 7.71
CA LEU A 59 -8.13 10.56 8.62
C LEU A 59 -9.10 9.47 9.07
N ALA A 60 -9.51 8.58 8.17
CA ALA A 60 -10.28 7.40 8.53
C ALA A 60 -9.54 6.53 9.57
N ALA A 61 -8.25 6.26 9.34
CA ALA A 61 -7.41 5.51 10.27
C ALA A 61 -7.31 6.20 11.65
N LEU A 62 -7.22 7.53 11.68
CA LEU A 62 -7.24 8.29 12.94
C LEU A 62 -8.55 8.12 13.71
N GLU A 63 -9.69 8.17 13.01
CA GLU A 63 -11.00 7.96 13.64
C GLU A 63 -11.18 6.52 14.14
N TYR A 64 -10.69 5.52 13.41
CA TYR A 64 -10.64 4.14 13.91
C TYR A 64 -9.76 4.00 15.15
N ARG A 65 -8.60 4.66 15.19
CA ARG A 65 -7.74 4.69 16.39
C ARG A 65 -8.41 5.38 17.58
N ARG A 66 -9.14 6.47 17.33
CA ARG A 66 -9.94 7.13 18.37
C ARG A 66 -11.03 6.19 18.90
N ALA A 67 -11.70 5.43 18.02
CA ALA A 67 -12.68 4.42 18.41
C ALA A 67 -12.04 3.29 19.23
N ALA A 68 -10.84 2.86 18.87
CA ALA A 68 -10.06 1.87 19.63
C ALA A 68 -9.77 2.35 21.07
N LEU A 69 -9.37 3.61 21.24
CA LEU A 69 -9.14 4.22 22.56
C LEU A 69 -10.42 4.36 23.41
N ALA A 70 -11.57 4.47 22.75
CA ALA A 70 -12.87 4.55 23.41
C ALA A 70 -13.51 3.17 23.67
N ALA A 71 -12.90 2.08 23.18
CA ALA A 71 -13.42 0.73 23.33
C ALA A 71 -13.35 0.27 24.79
N THR A 72 -14.37 -0.46 25.23
CA THR A 72 -14.50 -0.93 26.63
C THR A 72 -13.79 -2.26 26.88
N ASN A 73 -13.42 -2.98 25.82
CA ASN A 73 -12.71 -4.25 25.92
C ASN A 73 -11.61 -4.34 24.85
N ALA A 74 -10.61 -5.19 25.11
CA ALA A 74 -9.46 -5.36 24.24
C ALA A 74 -9.82 -5.96 22.87
N ALA A 75 -10.86 -6.78 22.80
CA ALA A 75 -11.31 -7.40 21.54
C ALA A 75 -11.85 -6.35 20.55
N ASP A 76 -12.66 -5.41 21.04
CA ASP A 76 -13.19 -4.32 20.23
C ASP A 76 -12.10 -3.33 19.86
N ALA A 77 -11.18 -3.04 20.78
CA ALA A 77 -9.99 -2.25 20.47
C ALA A 77 -9.16 -2.88 19.33
N ALA A 78 -8.92 -4.19 19.38
CA ALA A 78 -8.20 -4.92 18.33
C ALA A 78 -8.92 -4.85 16.97
N ARG A 79 -10.25 -5.00 16.95
CA ARG A 79 -11.02 -4.81 15.72
C ARG A 79 -10.85 -3.41 15.11
N TRP A 80 -10.86 -2.38 15.95
CA TRP A 80 -10.61 -1.00 15.52
C TRP A 80 -9.17 -0.78 15.06
N HIS A 81 -8.18 -1.39 15.71
CA HIS A 81 -6.79 -1.35 15.24
C HIS A 81 -6.65 -2.02 13.88
N TRP A 82 -7.31 -3.14 13.64
CA TRP A 82 -7.30 -3.80 12.33
C TRP A 82 -7.92 -2.89 11.24
N LEU A 83 -9.04 -2.22 11.53
CA LEU A 83 -9.64 -1.24 10.61
C LEU A 83 -8.71 -0.05 10.33
N ALA A 84 -8.03 0.45 11.37
CA ALA A 84 -7.03 1.50 11.20
C ALA A 84 -5.85 1.01 10.33
N ALA A 85 -5.40 -0.23 10.51
CA ALA A 85 -4.37 -0.83 9.69
C ALA A 85 -4.79 -0.92 8.22
N HIS A 86 -6.02 -1.37 7.98
CA HIS A 86 -6.59 -1.47 6.63
C HIS A 86 -6.68 -0.10 5.95
N ALA A 87 -7.16 0.92 6.68
CA ALA A 87 -7.20 2.29 6.18
C ALA A 87 -5.80 2.83 5.86
N TYR A 88 -4.81 2.64 6.75
CA TYR A 88 -3.42 3.03 6.46
C TYR A 88 -2.85 2.30 5.24
N ALA A 89 -3.14 1.00 5.08
CA ALA A 89 -2.72 0.22 3.91
C ALA A 89 -3.32 0.78 2.62
N ALA A 90 -4.60 1.16 2.62
CA ALA A 90 -5.26 1.83 1.49
C ALA A 90 -4.59 3.18 1.14
N GLY A 91 -4.11 3.90 2.15
CA GLY A 91 -3.30 5.13 1.99
C GLY A 91 -1.82 4.91 1.66
N HIS A 92 -1.37 3.67 1.44
CA HIS A 92 0.05 3.30 1.26
C HIS A 92 0.98 3.63 2.45
N GLU A 93 0.42 3.84 3.64
CA GLU A 93 1.15 4.08 4.89
C GLU A 93 1.51 2.76 5.59
N TRP A 94 2.21 1.87 4.87
CA TRP A 94 2.46 0.47 5.27
C TRP A 94 3.12 0.29 6.64
N LYS A 95 4.00 1.20 7.04
CA LYS A 95 4.64 1.18 8.36
C LYS A 95 3.64 1.41 9.49
N LEU A 96 2.73 2.37 9.32
CA LEU A 96 1.66 2.63 10.30
C LEU A 96 0.65 1.49 10.31
N ALA A 97 0.35 0.90 9.15
CA ALA A 97 -0.44 -0.32 9.08
C ALA A 97 0.22 -1.43 9.90
N GLY A 98 1.52 -1.68 9.73
CA GLY A 98 2.29 -2.65 10.50
C GLY A 98 2.17 -2.44 12.01
N HIS A 99 2.36 -1.21 12.49
CA HIS A 99 2.20 -0.89 13.91
C HIS A 99 0.79 -1.19 14.44
N MET A 100 -0.25 -0.92 13.65
CA MET A 100 -1.61 -1.25 14.06
C MET A 100 -1.84 -2.78 14.07
N LEU A 101 -1.26 -3.53 13.14
CA LEU A 101 -1.33 -5.00 13.14
C LEU A 101 -0.62 -5.62 14.35
N ASP A 102 0.51 -5.06 14.78
CA ASP A 102 1.19 -5.51 16.01
C ASP A 102 0.25 -5.42 17.22
N LEU A 103 -0.48 -4.32 17.36
CA LEU A 103 -1.48 -4.13 18.43
C LEU A 103 -2.64 -5.12 18.35
N VAL A 104 -3.00 -5.60 17.15
CA VAL A 104 -4.02 -6.65 16.98
C VAL A 104 -3.47 -7.98 17.48
N GLU A 105 -2.25 -8.34 17.08
CA GLU A 105 -1.59 -9.60 17.44
C GLU A 105 -1.43 -9.76 18.96
N GLU A 106 -1.09 -8.67 19.67
CA GLU A 106 -0.96 -8.67 21.12
C GLU A 106 -2.23 -9.11 21.87
N THR A 107 -3.41 -8.90 21.27
CA THR A 107 -4.69 -9.28 21.90
C THR A 107 -5.05 -10.75 21.75
N GLY A 108 -4.43 -11.47 20.80
CA GLY A 108 -4.74 -12.88 20.53
C GLY A 108 -6.20 -13.14 20.14
N LEU A 109 -6.88 -12.16 19.54
CA LEU A 109 -8.32 -12.24 19.27
C LEU A 109 -8.65 -13.32 18.22
N SER A 110 -9.33 -14.38 18.65
CA SER A 110 -9.83 -15.43 17.75
C SER A 110 -10.86 -14.89 16.76
N GLY A 111 -10.76 -15.32 15.49
CA GLY A 111 -11.68 -14.92 14.42
C GLY A 111 -11.22 -13.74 13.57
N LEU A 112 -10.09 -13.10 13.92
CA LEU A 112 -9.38 -12.16 13.02
C LEU A 112 -8.20 -12.82 12.31
N ASP A 113 -8.00 -14.13 12.45
CA ASP A 113 -6.80 -14.83 11.99
C ASP A 113 -6.55 -14.66 10.48
N VAL A 114 -7.56 -14.86 9.63
CA VAL A 114 -7.44 -14.70 8.17
C VAL A 114 -7.26 -13.22 7.77
N PRO A 115 -8.12 -12.27 8.20
CA PRO A 115 -7.95 -10.85 7.90
C PRO A 115 -6.60 -10.26 8.34
N LEU A 116 -6.12 -10.65 9.52
CA LEU A 116 -4.83 -10.22 10.06
C LEU A 116 -3.68 -10.73 9.18
N VAL A 117 -3.66 -12.03 8.92
CA VAL A 117 -2.58 -12.67 8.13
C VAL A 117 -2.55 -12.16 6.70
N TRP A 118 -3.73 -11.93 6.10
CA TRP A 118 -3.82 -11.33 4.78
C TRP A 118 -3.19 -9.93 4.74
N LEU A 119 -3.61 -9.03 5.63
CA LEU A 119 -3.12 -7.66 5.63
C LEU A 119 -1.63 -7.60 6.01
N ARG A 120 -1.16 -8.51 6.86
CA ARG A 120 0.27 -8.69 7.19
C ARG A 120 1.09 -9.16 5.98
N ALA A 121 0.54 -10.05 5.16
CA ALA A 121 1.20 -10.49 3.92
C ALA A 121 1.34 -9.34 2.92
N GLU A 122 0.30 -8.52 2.75
CA GLU A 122 0.34 -7.32 1.91
C GLU A 122 1.34 -6.27 2.43
N GLN A 123 1.32 -6.02 3.74
CA GLN A 123 2.22 -5.04 4.37
C GLN A 123 3.69 -5.44 4.18
N THR A 124 4.05 -6.69 4.47
CA THR A 124 5.42 -7.19 4.29
C THR A 124 5.85 -7.21 2.82
N LEU A 125 4.93 -7.54 1.90
CA LEU A 125 5.18 -7.47 0.47
C LEU A 125 5.46 -6.02 0.02
N ALA A 126 4.69 -5.06 0.53
CA ALA A 126 4.86 -3.64 0.21
C ALA A 126 6.17 -3.06 0.77
N GLU A 127 6.57 -3.50 1.96
CA GLU A 127 7.85 -3.13 2.59
C GLU A 127 9.07 -3.82 1.99
N ARG A 128 8.87 -4.74 1.02
CA ARG A 128 9.91 -5.52 0.35
C ARG A 128 10.62 -6.52 1.27
N ASP A 129 9.97 -6.91 2.36
CA ASP A 129 10.38 -8.04 3.19
C ASP A 129 9.89 -9.34 2.56
N TRP A 130 10.61 -9.78 1.52
CA TRP A 130 10.23 -10.97 0.75
C TRP A 130 10.17 -12.26 1.58
N PRO A 131 11.10 -12.53 2.51
CA PRO A 131 10.99 -13.66 3.41
C PRO A 131 9.71 -13.64 4.27
N ALA A 132 9.40 -12.50 4.89
CA ALA A 132 8.20 -12.39 5.71
C ALA A 132 6.92 -12.48 4.85
N ALA A 133 6.91 -11.87 3.67
CA ALA A 133 5.79 -11.95 2.74
C ALA A 133 5.51 -13.40 2.31
N ASP A 134 6.53 -14.17 1.91
CA ASP A 134 6.39 -15.60 1.56
C ASP A 134 5.81 -16.40 2.74
N PHE A 135 6.26 -16.13 3.97
CA PHE A 135 5.74 -16.77 5.18
C PHE A 135 4.26 -16.43 5.44
N TYR A 136 3.88 -15.15 5.40
CA TYR A 136 2.50 -14.75 5.70
C TYR A 136 1.53 -15.20 4.61
N PHE A 137 1.90 -15.14 3.34
CA PHE A 137 1.06 -15.69 2.28
C PHE A 137 0.97 -17.24 2.34
N ASP A 138 2.06 -17.94 2.68
CA ASP A 138 2.01 -19.39 2.93
C ASP A 138 1.11 -19.73 4.12
N SER A 139 1.11 -18.88 5.14
CA SER A 139 0.20 -19.01 6.25
C SER A 139 -1.24 -18.70 5.88
N LEU A 140 -1.48 -17.80 4.94
CA LEU A 140 -2.81 -17.49 4.39
C LEU A 140 -3.36 -18.68 3.59
N VAL A 141 -2.54 -19.30 2.74
CA VAL A 141 -2.84 -20.56 2.02
C VAL A 141 -3.33 -21.65 2.98
N ARG A 142 -2.74 -21.77 4.17
CA ARG A 142 -3.14 -22.79 5.14
C ARG A 142 -4.40 -22.47 5.94
N ARG A 143 -4.74 -21.18 6.12
CA ARG A 143 -5.79 -20.72 7.03
C ARG A 143 -7.07 -20.30 6.33
N ALA A 144 -6.96 -19.77 5.12
CA ALA A 144 -8.11 -19.28 4.37
C ALA A 144 -8.75 -20.41 3.57
N GLU A 145 -10.07 -20.49 3.66
CA GLU A 145 -10.88 -21.42 2.87
C GLU A 145 -11.33 -20.76 1.56
N GLY A 146 -11.48 -21.54 0.49
CA GLY A 146 -11.97 -21.07 -0.81
C GLY A 146 -10.86 -20.93 -1.86
N ALA A 147 -11.21 -21.27 -3.11
CA ALA A 147 -10.26 -21.29 -4.23
C ALA A 147 -9.67 -19.91 -4.54
N GLU A 148 -10.42 -18.83 -4.30
CA GLU A 148 -10.00 -17.45 -4.56
C GLU A 148 -8.89 -17.02 -3.60
N TRP A 149 -9.03 -17.32 -2.31
CA TRP A 149 -7.98 -17.10 -1.32
C TRP A 149 -6.70 -17.87 -1.61
N GLN A 150 -6.85 -19.13 -2.04
CA GLN A 150 -5.72 -19.95 -2.46
C GLN A 150 -5.01 -19.32 -3.65
N ALA A 151 -5.74 -18.94 -4.70
CA ALA A 151 -5.17 -18.32 -5.88
C ALA A 151 -4.46 -16.99 -5.55
N TYR A 152 -5.10 -16.14 -4.74
CA TYR A 152 -4.53 -14.86 -4.30
C TYR A 152 -3.23 -15.07 -3.51
N ALA A 153 -3.27 -15.93 -2.51
CA ALA A 153 -2.12 -16.16 -1.63
C ALA A 153 -0.95 -16.83 -2.38
N GLN A 154 -1.21 -17.81 -3.26
CA GLN A 154 -0.15 -18.45 -4.06
C GLN A 154 0.53 -17.46 -5.02
N ARG A 155 -0.23 -16.54 -5.62
CA ARG A 155 0.34 -15.45 -6.43
C ARG A 155 1.21 -14.53 -5.58
N GLY A 156 0.76 -14.13 -4.39
CA GLY A 156 1.54 -13.33 -3.43
C GLY A 156 2.88 -13.99 -3.05
N ARG A 157 2.86 -15.29 -2.76
CA ARG A 157 4.09 -16.08 -2.50
C ARG A 157 5.02 -16.10 -3.69
N SER A 158 4.47 -16.35 -4.89
CA SER A 158 5.25 -16.37 -6.11
C SER A 158 5.97 -15.04 -6.34
N ILE A 159 5.27 -13.91 -6.16
CA ILE A 159 5.87 -12.58 -6.26
C ILE A 159 7.02 -12.42 -5.26
N ALA A 160 6.81 -12.76 -3.98
CA ALA A 160 7.84 -12.66 -2.96
C ALA A 160 9.07 -13.53 -3.31
N ARG A 161 8.85 -14.76 -3.78
CA ARG A 161 9.92 -15.69 -4.17
C ARG A 161 10.70 -15.21 -5.39
N LEU A 162 10.02 -14.74 -6.43
CA LEU A 162 10.67 -14.15 -7.61
C LEU A 162 11.54 -12.95 -7.22
N ARG A 163 11.03 -12.05 -6.37
CA ARG A 163 11.77 -10.87 -5.90
C ARG A 163 12.99 -11.22 -5.04
N ARG A 164 12.94 -12.33 -4.30
CA ARG A 164 14.08 -12.90 -3.55
C ARG A 164 15.07 -13.67 -4.43
N GLY A 165 14.70 -14.01 -5.67
CA GLY A 165 15.51 -14.82 -6.59
C GLY A 165 15.25 -16.33 -6.52
N ASP A 166 14.24 -16.77 -5.77
CA ASP A 166 13.81 -18.17 -5.73
C ASP A 166 12.85 -18.48 -6.88
N VAL A 167 13.42 -18.62 -8.08
CA VAL A 167 12.67 -18.89 -9.32
C VAL A 167 12.05 -20.29 -9.31
N ALA A 168 12.71 -21.25 -8.68
CA ALA A 168 12.21 -22.62 -8.63
C ALA A 168 10.95 -22.71 -7.75
N GLY A 169 11.00 -22.12 -6.55
CA GLY A 169 9.88 -22.10 -5.61
C GLY A 169 8.72 -21.20 -6.03
N ALA A 170 8.96 -20.18 -6.86
CA ALA A 170 7.92 -19.27 -7.34
C ALA A 170 6.81 -19.96 -8.15
N ARG A 171 7.09 -21.11 -8.76
CA ARG A 171 6.11 -21.86 -9.56
C ARG A 171 5.17 -22.73 -8.73
N GLY A 172 5.50 -22.96 -7.45
CA GLY A 172 4.76 -23.87 -6.59
C GLY A 172 3.34 -23.38 -6.30
N GLY A 173 2.35 -24.23 -6.56
CA GLY A 173 0.93 -23.94 -6.26
C GLY A 173 0.26 -22.94 -7.21
N LEU A 174 0.92 -22.57 -8.32
CA LEU A 174 0.30 -21.79 -9.40
C LEU A 174 -0.30 -22.71 -10.46
N GLU A 175 -1.36 -22.24 -11.11
CA GLU A 175 -2.03 -22.91 -12.23
C GLU A 175 -2.38 -21.90 -13.32
N GLY A 176 -2.57 -22.37 -14.56
CA GLY A 176 -3.00 -21.55 -15.69
C GLY A 176 -2.07 -20.37 -16.01
N ALA A 177 -2.64 -19.22 -16.35
CA ALA A 177 -1.89 -18.03 -16.79
C ALA A 177 -0.82 -17.53 -15.79
N PRO A 178 -1.05 -17.51 -14.45
CA PRO A 178 -0.01 -17.21 -13.46
C PRO A 178 1.21 -18.14 -13.54
N LEU A 179 0.99 -19.44 -13.71
CA LEU A 179 2.07 -20.42 -13.83
C LEU A 179 2.89 -20.15 -15.11
N GLU A 180 2.22 -19.93 -16.24
CA GLU A 180 2.87 -19.58 -17.49
C GLU A 180 3.73 -18.31 -17.38
N ALA A 181 3.28 -17.31 -16.63
CA ALA A 181 4.06 -16.09 -16.41
C ALA A 181 5.35 -16.37 -15.63
N ALA A 182 5.27 -17.17 -14.56
CA ALA A 182 6.44 -17.61 -13.80
C ALA A 182 7.39 -18.47 -14.66
N GLU A 183 6.85 -19.36 -15.49
CA GLU A 183 7.63 -20.19 -16.41
C GLU A 183 8.31 -19.37 -17.52
N ARG A 184 7.63 -18.38 -18.09
CA ARG A 184 8.22 -17.44 -19.05
C ARG A 184 9.41 -16.69 -18.45
N TYR A 185 9.31 -16.28 -17.18
CA TYR A 185 10.44 -15.68 -16.47
C TYR A 185 11.56 -16.68 -16.25
N ALA A 186 11.26 -17.90 -15.80
CA ALA A 186 12.24 -18.94 -15.55
C ALA A 186 12.97 -19.41 -16.83
N ALA A 187 12.28 -19.47 -17.96
CA ALA A 187 12.84 -19.89 -19.24
C ALA A 187 13.78 -18.85 -19.85
N GLY A 188 13.52 -17.56 -19.64
CA GLY A 188 14.39 -16.50 -20.12
C GLY A 188 15.65 -16.33 -19.25
N ARG A 189 16.69 -15.72 -19.82
CA ARG A 189 17.96 -15.48 -19.13
C ARG A 189 18.19 -14.01 -18.85
N ASP A 190 18.63 -13.74 -17.62
CA ASP A 190 19.11 -12.42 -17.26
C ASP A 190 20.43 -12.12 -17.96
N ARG A 191 20.61 -10.84 -18.27
CA ARG A 191 21.81 -10.28 -18.87
C ARG A 191 22.84 -10.05 -17.78
N ARG A 192 24.09 -10.37 -18.07
CA ARG A 192 25.21 -10.15 -17.16
C ARG A 192 25.68 -8.71 -17.30
N PRO A 193 25.61 -7.87 -16.26
CA PRO A 193 25.95 -6.45 -16.38
C PRO A 193 27.38 -6.19 -16.87
N TRP A 194 28.34 -6.99 -16.40
CA TRP A 194 29.74 -6.88 -16.83
C TRP A 194 29.93 -7.21 -18.32
N VAL A 195 29.11 -8.09 -18.90
CA VAL A 195 29.14 -8.37 -20.35
C VAL A 195 28.63 -7.15 -21.12
N GLY A 196 27.59 -6.49 -20.61
CA GLY A 196 27.11 -5.22 -21.18
C GLY A 196 28.17 -4.12 -21.16
N GLY A 197 28.94 -4.02 -20.05
CA GLY A 197 30.07 -3.10 -19.96
C GLY A 197 31.23 -3.46 -20.91
N LEU A 198 31.61 -4.73 -20.96
CA LEU A 198 32.68 -5.20 -21.86
C LEU A 198 32.33 -4.96 -23.33
N LEU A 199 31.10 -5.27 -23.73
CA LEU A 199 30.60 -4.97 -25.08
C LEU A 199 30.50 -3.45 -25.31
N GLY A 200 30.27 -2.66 -24.26
CA GLY A 200 30.26 -1.19 -24.32
C GLY A 200 31.59 -0.57 -24.77
N LEU A 201 32.71 -1.31 -24.76
CA LEU A 201 33.96 -0.86 -25.39
C LEU A 201 33.79 -0.62 -26.90
N VAL A 202 32.89 -1.33 -27.56
CA VAL A 202 32.49 -0.99 -28.91
C VAL A 202 31.22 -0.13 -28.81
N PRO A 203 31.23 1.11 -29.33
CA PRO A 203 30.08 2.01 -29.27
C PRO A 203 28.78 1.31 -29.67
N GLY A 204 27.79 1.37 -28.77
CA GLY A 204 26.45 0.82 -28.98
C GLY A 204 26.27 -0.68 -28.68
N LEU A 205 27.30 -1.53 -28.68
CA LEU A 205 27.11 -2.98 -28.51
C LEU A 205 26.58 -3.37 -27.13
N GLY A 206 26.98 -2.68 -26.06
CA GLY A 206 26.44 -2.90 -24.71
C GLY A 206 24.93 -2.66 -24.61
N TYR A 207 24.42 -1.66 -25.36
CA TYR A 207 22.99 -1.38 -25.46
C TYR A 207 22.26 -2.43 -26.30
N PHE A 208 22.83 -2.83 -27.44
CA PHE A 208 22.25 -3.88 -28.29
C PHE A 208 22.15 -5.22 -27.55
N TYR A 209 23.16 -5.59 -26.76
CA TYR A 209 23.13 -6.78 -25.90
C TYR A 209 21.92 -6.81 -24.95
N SER A 210 21.53 -5.64 -24.47
CA SER A 210 20.41 -5.45 -23.53
C SER A 210 19.07 -5.16 -24.25
N GLY A 211 19.05 -5.21 -25.59
CA GLY A 211 17.86 -4.96 -26.41
C GLY A 211 17.50 -3.48 -26.59
N GLU A 212 18.34 -2.54 -26.16
CA GLU A 212 18.08 -1.10 -26.27
C GLU A 212 18.59 -0.54 -27.60
N ILE A 213 17.95 -0.93 -28.70
CA ILE A 213 18.37 -0.59 -30.07
C ILE A 213 18.53 0.93 -30.27
N GLY A 214 17.57 1.73 -29.79
CA GLY A 214 17.61 3.19 -29.94
C GLY A 214 18.83 3.83 -29.25
N ASN A 215 19.19 3.35 -28.06
CA ASN A 215 20.38 3.85 -27.35
C ASN A 215 21.68 3.36 -27.99
N GLY A 216 21.68 2.13 -28.52
CA GLY A 216 22.80 1.60 -29.28
C GLY A 216 23.11 2.42 -30.54
N VAL A 217 22.10 2.75 -31.34
CA VAL A 217 22.27 3.57 -32.55
C VAL A 217 22.74 4.98 -32.22
N ARG A 218 22.15 5.63 -31.20
CA ARG A 218 22.60 6.97 -30.76
C ARG A 218 24.07 6.96 -30.32
N SER A 219 24.46 5.94 -29.56
CA SER A 219 25.85 5.78 -29.13
C SER A 219 26.78 5.61 -30.32
N LEU A 220 26.42 4.78 -31.30
CA LEU A 220 27.22 4.60 -32.51
C LEU A 220 27.39 5.92 -33.28
N LEU A 221 26.29 6.61 -33.59
CA LEU A 221 26.30 7.85 -34.36
C LEU A 221 27.13 8.95 -33.69
N LEU A 222 26.96 9.14 -32.38
CA LEU A 222 27.68 10.19 -31.65
C LEU A 222 29.17 9.89 -31.58
N ASN A 223 29.57 8.64 -31.32
CA ASN A 223 30.99 8.27 -31.33
C ASN A 223 31.59 8.41 -32.74
N SER A 224 30.88 8.01 -33.79
CA SER A 224 31.33 8.23 -35.17
C SER A 224 31.51 9.72 -35.49
N LEU A 225 30.62 10.58 -35.01
CA LEU A 225 30.71 12.02 -35.21
C LEU A 225 31.90 12.64 -34.46
N PHE A 226 32.16 12.20 -33.22
CA PHE A 226 33.34 12.63 -32.46
C PHE A 226 34.64 12.21 -33.13
N ILE A 227 34.75 10.93 -33.54
CA ILE A 227 35.93 10.43 -34.27
C ILE A 227 36.13 11.22 -35.56
N TRP A 228 35.07 11.47 -36.32
CA TRP A 228 35.17 12.29 -37.54
C TRP A 228 35.67 13.71 -37.23
N GLY A 229 35.10 14.38 -36.23
CA GLY A 229 35.54 15.72 -35.82
C GLY A 229 36.99 15.76 -35.32
N LEU A 230 37.45 14.72 -34.64
CA LEU A 230 38.84 14.59 -34.21
C LEU A 230 39.80 14.40 -35.39
N VAL A 231 39.42 13.59 -36.37
CA VAL A 231 40.22 13.40 -37.60
C VAL A 231 40.33 14.71 -38.38
N GLU A 232 39.21 15.42 -38.58
CA GLU A 232 39.19 16.69 -39.32
C GLU A 232 40.05 17.75 -38.63
N THR A 233 39.83 17.97 -37.33
CA THR A 233 40.56 19.00 -36.58
C THR A 233 42.06 18.69 -36.43
N ALA A 234 42.44 17.42 -36.42
CA ALA A 234 43.85 17.02 -36.46
C ALA A 234 44.48 17.26 -37.84
N GLN A 235 43.75 17.02 -38.93
CA GLN A 235 44.23 17.27 -40.30
C GLN A 235 44.42 18.77 -40.57
N ASP A 236 43.58 19.63 -39.98
CA ASP A 236 43.65 21.08 -40.12
C ASP A 236 44.57 21.78 -39.08
N ASP A 237 45.36 21.02 -38.30
CA ASP A 237 46.23 21.53 -37.23
C ASP A 237 45.49 22.37 -36.15
N GLN A 238 44.18 22.15 -35.96
CA GLN A 238 43.34 22.84 -35.00
C GLN A 238 43.40 22.22 -33.59
N TRP A 239 44.61 22.16 -33.01
CA TRP A 239 44.90 21.43 -31.77
C TRP A 239 44.07 21.87 -30.54
N ALA A 240 43.66 23.14 -30.48
CA ALA A 240 42.80 23.63 -29.41
C ALA A 240 41.39 23.00 -29.49
N VAL A 241 40.79 22.97 -30.67
CA VAL A 241 39.46 22.37 -30.90
C VAL A 241 39.54 20.85 -30.72
N PHE A 242 40.58 20.22 -31.27
CA PHE A 242 40.87 18.80 -31.07
C PHE A 242 40.88 18.43 -29.58
N SER A 243 41.60 19.20 -28.76
CA SER A 243 41.73 18.91 -27.32
C SER A 243 40.38 18.95 -26.60
N VAL A 244 39.52 19.92 -26.94
CA VAL A 244 38.17 20.03 -26.38
C VAL A 244 37.29 18.86 -26.84
N LEU A 245 37.33 18.51 -28.14
CA LEU A 245 36.59 17.38 -28.68
C LEU A 245 37.04 16.05 -28.07
N ALA A 246 38.36 15.85 -27.88
CA ALA A 246 38.91 14.61 -27.33
C ALA A 246 38.48 14.44 -25.86
N PHE A 247 38.49 15.53 -25.09
CA PHE A 247 37.97 15.52 -23.73
C PHE A 247 36.46 15.21 -23.68
N ALA A 248 35.68 15.81 -24.58
CA ALA A 248 34.25 15.55 -24.69
C ALA A 248 33.96 14.09 -25.09
N GLU A 249 34.69 13.56 -26.08
CA GLU A 249 34.58 12.16 -26.52
C GLU A 249 34.94 11.22 -25.38
N PHE A 250 36.07 11.41 -24.70
CA PHE A 250 36.47 10.56 -23.58
C PHE A 250 35.40 10.49 -22.48
N THR A 251 34.81 11.65 -22.16
CA THR A 251 33.72 11.75 -21.18
C THR A 251 32.48 11.00 -21.66
N TRP A 252 32.06 11.22 -22.90
CA TRP A 252 30.88 10.58 -23.50
C TRP A 252 31.04 9.08 -23.66
N TYR A 253 32.21 8.65 -24.14
CA TYR A 253 32.57 7.25 -24.37
C TYR A 253 32.57 6.46 -23.06
N SER A 254 33.15 7.02 -22.00
CA SER A 254 33.08 6.44 -20.65
C SER A 254 31.63 6.25 -20.19
N GLY A 255 30.78 7.26 -20.40
CA GLY A 255 29.35 7.17 -20.12
C GLY A 255 28.64 6.07 -20.91
N SER A 256 29.04 5.81 -22.15
CA SER A 256 28.46 4.76 -22.97
C SER A 256 28.75 3.33 -22.45
N ILE A 257 29.94 3.11 -21.87
CA ILE A 257 30.32 1.84 -21.22
C ILE A 257 29.46 1.59 -19.99
N TYR A 258 29.37 2.56 -19.08
CA TYR A 258 28.50 2.46 -17.89
C TYR A 258 27.03 2.30 -18.28
N GLY A 259 26.61 2.98 -19.35
CA GLY A 259 25.27 2.85 -19.89
C GLY A 259 24.94 1.43 -20.37
N GLY A 260 25.91 0.69 -20.92
CA GLY A 260 25.76 -0.73 -21.25
C GLY A 260 25.53 -1.62 -20.02
N ILE A 261 26.21 -1.33 -18.91
CA ILE A 261 26.03 -2.03 -17.62
C ILE A 261 24.62 -1.76 -17.08
N ASP A 262 24.19 -0.50 -17.03
CA ASP A 262 22.86 -0.15 -16.51
C ASP A 262 21.74 -0.65 -17.43
N ALA A 263 21.95 -0.68 -18.75
CA ALA A 263 20.99 -1.27 -19.69
C ALA A 263 20.73 -2.75 -19.39
N ALA A 264 21.75 -3.53 -19.01
CA ALA A 264 21.59 -4.92 -18.61
C ALA A 264 20.80 -5.05 -17.30
N HIS A 265 21.06 -4.19 -16.31
CA HIS A 265 20.27 -4.14 -15.08
C HIS A 265 18.80 -3.77 -15.36
N ARG A 266 18.55 -2.75 -16.19
CA ARG A 266 17.20 -2.37 -16.63
C ARG A 266 16.49 -3.52 -17.34
N TYR A 267 17.19 -4.25 -18.20
CA TYR A 267 16.63 -5.42 -18.87
C TYR A 267 16.17 -6.48 -17.87
N ASN A 268 17.01 -6.84 -16.90
CA ASN A 268 16.67 -7.84 -15.87
C ASN A 268 15.50 -7.38 -15.00
N ARG A 269 15.50 -6.10 -14.57
CA ARG A 269 14.39 -5.52 -13.81
C ARG A 269 13.09 -5.56 -14.60
N ARG A 270 13.09 -5.12 -15.86
CA ARG A 270 11.91 -5.17 -16.75
C ARG A 270 11.37 -6.59 -16.90
N ARG A 271 12.23 -7.60 -17.03
CA ARG A 271 11.81 -9.01 -17.09
C ARG A 271 11.12 -9.47 -15.81
N LEU A 272 11.70 -9.14 -14.65
CA LEU A 272 11.13 -9.50 -13.35
C LEU A 272 9.82 -8.77 -13.08
N ASP A 273 9.78 -7.46 -13.37
CA ASP A 273 8.60 -6.62 -13.19
C ASP A 273 7.45 -7.12 -14.07
N ALA A 274 7.69 -7.46 -15.35
CA ALA A 274 6.67 -8.03 -16.22
C ALA A 274 6.08 -9.35 -15.69
N ALA A 275 6.91 -10.21 -15.08
CA ALA A 275 6.44 -11.45 -14.47
C ALA A 275 5.60 -11.17 -13.21
N VAL A 276 6.05 -10.23 -12.37
CA VAL A 276 5.33 -9.81 -11.16
C VAL A 276 4.00 -9.14 -11.50
N ASP A 277 3.95 -8.29 -12.51
CA ASP A 277 2.73 -7.60 -12.93
C ASP A 277 1.68 -8.60 -13.44
N ALA A 278 2.10 -9.61 -14.20
CA ALA A 278 1.22 -10.70 -14.63
C ALA A 278 0.68 -11.54 -13.44
N LEU A 279 1.44 -11.67 -12.35
CA LEU A 279 0.98 -12.35 -11.13
C LEU A 279 0.03 -11.49 -10.30
N ARG A 280 0.18 -10.16 -10.36
CA ARG A 280 -0.66 -9.18 -9.63
C ARG A 280 -2.03 -8.95 -10.26
N ASP A 281 -2.26 -9.45 -11.47
CA ASP A 281 -3.53 -9.35 -12.18
C ASP A 281 -4.61 -10.26 -11.56
N VAL A 282 -4.95 -9.96 -10.32
CA VAL A 282 -6.01 -10.60 -9.53
C VAL A 282 -6.72 -9.51 -8.73
N GLU A 283 -8.04 -9.62 -8.61
CA GLU A 283 -8.80 -8.73 -7.76
C GLU A 283 -8.36 -8.94 -6.30
N ARG A 284 -8.09 -7.83 -5.61
CA ARG A 284 -7.68 -7.88 -4.21
C ARG A 284 -8.93 -8.12 -3.36
N PRO A 285 -8.87 -9.04 -2.38
CA PRO A 285 -9.95 -9.20 -1.42
C PRO A 285 -10.31 -7.84 -0.82
N ARG A 286 -11.59 -7.49 -0.86
CA ARG A 286 -12.08 -6.27 -0.19
C ARG A 286 -12.75 -6.66 1.12
N ALA A 287 -12.40 -5.94 2.18
CA ALA A 287 -13.04 -6.12 3.47
C ALA A 287 -14.45 -5.52 3.43
N VAL A 288 -15.46 -6.35 3.70
CA VAL A 288 -16.85 -5.91 3.83
C VAL A 288 -17.21 -5.70 5.30
N TYR A 289 -17.82 -4.55 5.60
CA TYR A 289 -18.17 -4.11 6.95
C TYR A 289 -19.67 -4.22 7.20
N ASP A 290 -20.19 -5.44 7.36
CA ASP A 290 -21.64 -5.66 7.40
C ASP A 290 -22.31 -5.10 8.67
N THR A 291 -21.64 -5.12 9.84
CA THR A 291 -22.18 -4.52 11.07
C THR A 291 -21.08 -4.10 12.04
N LEU A 292 -21.05 -2.82 12.42
CA LEU A 292 -20.29 -2.33 13.57
C LEU A 292 -21.25 -2.28 14.76
N PRO A 293 -20.95 -2.80 15.98
CA PRO A 293 -19.78 -3.54 16.45
C PRO A 293 -20.12 -5.03 16.65
N VAL A 294 -20.04 -5.84 15.59
CA VAL A 294 -19.52 -7.23 15.60
C VAL A 294 -19.08 -7.43 14.15
N LEU A 295 -17.82 -7.10 13.85
CA LEU A 295 -17.27 -7.27 12.50
C LEU A 295 -17.38 -8.74 12.10
N THR A 296 -18.33 -9.04 11.22
CA THR A 296 -18.26 -10.23 10.38
C THR A 296 -17.52 -9.79 9.13
N LEU A 297 -16.20 -10.02 9.12
CA LEU A 297 -15.39 -9.73 7.94
C LEU A 297 -15.71 -10.78 6.88
N ARG A 298 -16.37 -10.31 5.83
CA ARG A 298 -16.55 -11.05 4.59
C ARG A 298 -15.64 -10.46 3.54
N PHE A 299 -15.19 -11.31 2.64
CA PHE A 299 -14.31 -10.91 1.55
C PHE A 299 -15.04 -11.13 0.25
N GLU A 300 -15.05 -10.09 -0.57
CA GLU A 300 -15.53 -10.11 -1.94
C GLU A 300 -14.33 -9.98 -2.87
N PHE A 301 -14.40 -10.71 -3.99
CA PHE A 301 -13.41 -10.78 -5.05
C PHE A 301 -13.99 -10.27 -6.36
#